data_AF-A0A7C6A6S8-F1
#
_entry.id   AF-A0A7C6A6S8-F1
#
_cell.length_a   1.000
_cell.length_b   1.000
_cell.length_c   1.000
_cell.angle_alpha   90.00
_cell.angle_beta   90.00
_cell.angle_gamma   90.00
#
_symmetry.space_group_name_H-M   'P 1'
#
loop_
_entity.id
_entity.type
_entity.pdbx_description
1 polymer ?
#
loop_
_entity_poly.entity_id
_entity_poly.type
_entity_poly.pdbx_seq_one_letter_code
_entity_poly.pdbx_strand_id
1 'polypeptide(L)'
;MKKGIVLLIVFSMLVLFFAIYKQNLKPKVNPKKESCIVCHKGIHMDTAHPVDQIGCVVCHHGNPYTTNEAQSHKGLIKNPADLRYAAETCGKCHKEEVEQVETSLMATNRGIISAVLHKFGYTDELSSDITVKDLYEGKYKENKAIQYFEKNCGACHLYKPYGQGPTKEIQERGGGCLDCHAKWVKGNPHVELTTHISNATCVKCHNRSGRIGLSYFGHYETEEYGTPFMDGGPSHYNILGNPDRYYLNLPPDVHYAKARMSCIDCHTMSDTMGLGLHYKNMTQQVGITCKDCHEPHFVQVPPNSLALRLAFLNGKVPLKAGDFAAIEERTGQIIYNVQLIDNKAVFFSKETGKAIPIPLVSDKPYHTFKGHKNLSCQACHSAWAPQCYGCHIVNFEGLKQLNWIKYKGTEGAYFELNSYVRFETPQLAFGPHGKVMPVEPGCQDFITIFDKDFKFVKSIRGLSVATIDPHTTQLQSRSCEDCHHNPRTMGFGTGNLSFNPYTKQFKFLPTFDSKASGLGDVPLDMIVNEHGEQMQSFPIKGGRAFNKDELVKIYKVGQCVVCHRSYDDPIYSNFSKSYKLFLEHKTHCNTK
;
A
#
# COMPACT_ATOMS: atom_id res chain seq x y z
N MET A 1 70.07 -21.74 -45.13
CA MET A 1 68.75 -22.36 -44.84
C MET A 1 68.66 -23.16 -43.53
N LYS A 2 69.69 -23.88 -43.06
CA LYS A 2 69.57 -24.75 -41.87
C LYS A 2 69.40 -24.05 -40.50
N LYS A 3 69.98 -22.86 -40.27
CA LYS A 3 69.88 -22.16 -38.97
C LYS A 3 68.51 -21.49 -38.71
N GLY A 4 67.85 -21.00 -39.75
CA GLY A 4 66.53 -20.34 -39.62
C GLY A 4 65.40 -21.32 -39.27
N ILE A 5 65.47 -22.54 -39.79
CA ILE A 5 64.48 -23.59 -39.51
C ILE A 5 64.57 -24.06 -38.05
N VAL A 6 65.79 -24.18 -37.50
CA VAL A 6 65.99 -24.56 -36.09
C VAL A 6 65.43 -23.51 -35.13
N LEU A 7 65.65 -22.22 -35.41
CA LEU A 7 65.09 -21.12 -34.61
C LEU A 7 63.56 -21.09 -34.64
N LEU A 8 62.95 -21.36 -35.80
CA LEU A 8 61.49 -21.45 -35.95
C LEU A 8 60.90 -22.63 -35.18
N ILE A 9 61.56 -23.78 -35.18
CA ILE A 9 61.13 -24.96 -34.41
C ILE A 9 61.23 -24.69 -32.91
N VAL A 10 62.34 -24.11 -32.44
CA VAL A 10 62.53 -23.79 -31.02
C VAL A 10 61.53 -22.75 -30.55
N PHE A 11 61.27 -21.71 -31.35
CA PHE A 11 60.25 -20.70 -31.04
C PHE A 11 58.84 -21.32 -31.00
N SER A 12 58.50 -22.19 -31.96
CA SER A 12 57.21 -22.89 -31.99
C SER A 12 57.04 -23.81 -30.78
N MET A 13 58.10 -24.53 -30.37
CA MET A 13 58.08 -25.36 -29.16
C MET A 13 57.96 -24.54 -27.88
N LEU A 14 58.60 -23.37 -27.80
CA LEU A 14 58.45 -22.44 -26.67
C LEU A 14 57.03 -21.87 -26.59
N VAL A 15 56.43 -21.48 -27.71
CA VAL A 15 55.02 -21.03 -27.76
C VAL A 15 54.08 -22.16 -27.36
N LEU A 16 54.32 -23.39 -27.83
CA LEU A 16 53.53 -24.57 -27.46
C LEU A 16 53.67 -24.88 -25.96
N PHE A 17 54.89 -24.82 -25.43
CA PHE A 17 55.18 -25.03 -24.02
C PHE A 17 54.51 -23.96 -23.16
N PHE A 18 54.58 -22.69 -23.55
CA PHE A 18 53.90 -21.60 -22.84
C PHE A 18 52.38 -21.74 -22.90
N ALA A 19 51.82 -22.19 -24.03
CA ALA A 19 50.40 -22.46 -24.17
C ALA A 19 49.94 -23.62 -23.26
N ILE A 20 50.68 -24.74 -23.25
CA ILE A 20 50.40 -25.92 -22.41
C ILE A 20 50.59 -25.59 -20.93
N TYR A 21 51.65 -24.85 -20.57
CA TYR A 21 51.90 -24.40 -19.21
C TYR A 21 50.79 -23.47 -18.71
N LYS A 22 50.34 -22.52 -19.53
CA LYS A 22 49.22 -21.62 -19.22
C LYS A 22 47.87 -22.36 -19.15
N GLN A 23 47.71 -23.46 -19.89
CA GLN A 23 46.54 -24.34 -19.82
C GLN A 23 46.55 -25.20 -18.55
N ASN A 24 47.71 -25.68 -18.11
CA ASN A 24 47.89 -26.45 -16.86
C ASN A 24 47.86 -25.60 -15.58
N LEU A 25 48.08 -24.28 -15.68
CA LEU A 25 47.88 -23.32 -14.58
C LEU A 25 46.39 -22.99 -14.35
N LYS A 26 45.48 -23.37 -15.25
CA LYS A 26 44.05 -23.19 -15.01
C LYS A 26 43.60 -24.24 -13.97
N PRO A 27 42.93 -23.83 -12.88
CA PRO A 27 42.43 -24.77 -11.88
C PRO A 27 41.56 -25.82 -12.57
N LYS A 28 41.83 -27.11 -12.34
CA LYS A 28 40.94 -28.19 -12.81
C LYS A 28 39.59 -28.04 -12.10
N VAL A 29 38.55 -27.69 -12.85
CA VAL A 29 37.17 -27.64 -12.35
C VAL A 29 36.74 -29.08 -12.06
N ASN A 30 36.29 -29.34 -10.84
CA ASN A 30 35.69 -30.62 -10.49
C ASN A 30 34.34 -30.72 -11.23
N PRO A 31 34.07 -31.76 -12.05
CA PRO A 31 32.79 -31.89 -12.76
C PRO A 31 31.56 -31.89 -11.84
N LYS A 32 31.74 -32.13 -10.52
CA LYS A 32 30.68 -32.10 -9.51
C LYS A 32 30.48 -30.74 -8.82
N LYS A 33 31.32 -29.72 -9.07
CA LYS A 33 31.21 -28.39 -8.45
C LYS A 33 31.46 -27.29 -9.48
N GLU A 34 30.58 -26.29 -9.52
CA GLU A 34 30.68 -25.16 -10.44
C GLU A 34 32.00 -24.38 -10.24
N SER A 35 32.59 -23.91 -11.35
CA SER A 35 33.82 -23.10 -11.34
C SER A 35 33.64 -21.74 -10.66
N CYS A 36 32.41 -21.27 -10.46
CA CYS A 36 32.06 -20.00 -9.84
C CYS A 36 32.74 -19.82 -8.48
N ILE A 37 32.77 -20.88 -7.66
CA ILE A 37 33.31 -20.85 -6.29
C ILE A 37 34.84 -20.67 -6.24
N VAL A 38 35.53 -20.86 -7.37
CA VAL A 38 36.98 -20.63 -7.46
C VAL A 38 37.30 -19.16 -7.22
N CYS A 39 36.47 -18.27 -7.76
CA CYS A 39 36.61 -16.82 -7.60
C CYS A 39 35.69 -16.27 -6.49
N HIS A 40 34.46 -16.76 -6.39
CA HIS A 40 33.45 -16.29 -5.43
C HIS A 40 33.47 -17.05 -4.11
N LYS A 41 34.61 -17.00 -3.41
CA LYS A 41 34.78 -17.68 -2.12
C LYS A 41 33.99 -16.99 -1.00
N GLY A 42 33.51 -17.78 -0.04
CA GLY A 42 32.83 -17.26 1.16
C GLY A 42 31.38 -16.84 0.93
N ILE A 43 30.85 -17.00 -0.29
CA ILE A 43 29.41 -16.85 -0.56
C ILE A 43 28.65 -18.01 0.09
N HIS A 44 27.58 -17.66 0.78
CA HIS A 44 26.54 -18.58 1.22
C HIS A 44 25.17 -17.93 1.01
N MET A 45 24.14 -18.78 1.00
CA MET A 45 22.73 -18.40 0.87
C MET A 45 22.01 -18.73 2.17
N ASP A 46 20.69 -18.49 2.22
CA ASP A 46 19.85 -19.00 3.28
C ASP A 46 19.78 -20.54 3.29
N THR A 47 19.30 -21.09 4.40
CA THR A 47 19.25 -22.53 4.63
C THR A 47 18.28 -23.28 3.71
N ALA A 48 17.31 -22.59 3.10
CA ALA A 48 16.40 -23.21 2.14
C ALA A 48 17.01 -23.27 0.73
N HIS A 49 18.04 -22.45 0.46
CA HIS A 49 18.70 -22.39 -0.84
C HIS A 49 20.21 -22.66 -0.80
N PRO A 50 20.69 -23.75 -0.15
CA PRO A 50 22.12 -24.00 0.03
C PRO A 50 22.86 -24.12 -1.31
N VAL A 51 23.81 -23.20 -1.54
CA VAL A 51 24.58 -23.07 -2.80
C VAL A 51 25.41 -24.31 -3.15
N ASP A 52 25.79 -25.12 -2.15
CA ASP A 52 26.52 -26.38 -2.36
C ASP A 52 25.62 -27.52 -2.86
N GLN A 53 24.30 -27.39 -2.75
CA GLN A 53 23.32 -28.35 -3.25
C GLN A 53 22.64 -27.87 -4.52
N ILE A 54 22.26 -26.60 -4.59
CA ILE A 54 21.52 -26.03 -5.73
C ILE A 54 22.47 -25.57 -6.84
N GLY A 55 23.63 -25.04 -6.50
CA GLY A 55 24.54 -24.39 -7.45
C GLY A 55 24.13 -22.95 -7.77
N CYS A 56 25.07 -22.15 -8.31
CA CYS A 56 24.86 -20.76 -8.66
C CYS A 56 24.12 -20.62 -10.00
N VAL A 57 24.39 -21.52 -10.96
CA VAL A 57 23.94 -21.38 -12.36
C VAL A 57 22.43 -21.59 -12.49
N VAL A 58 21.82 -22.36 -11.57
CA VAL A 58 20.36 -22.59 -11.53
C VAL A 58 19.60 -21.27 -11.44
N CYS A 59 20.12 -20.31 -10.68
CA CYS A 59 19.54 -18.97 -10.52
C CYS A 59 20.24 -17.94 -11.43
N HIS A 60 21.56 -17.87 -11.39
CA HIS A 60 22.33 -16.80 -12.04
C HIS A 60 22.70 -17.08 -13.50
N HIS A 61 22.40 -18.27 -14.03
CA HIS A 61 22.85 -18.71 -15.36
C HIS A 61 24.38 -18.58 -15.50
N GLY A 62 24.89 -18.38 -16.71
CA GLY A 62 26.33 -18.37 -17.00
C GLY A 62 26.92 -19.76 -17.31
N ASN A 63 28.24 -19.85 -17.34
CA ASN A 63 28.96 -21.09 -17.68
C ASN A 63 29.76 -21.62 -16.47
N PRO A 64 29.32 -22.75 -15.85
CA PRO A 64 29.97 -23.31 -14.66
C PRO A 64 31.26 -24.09 -14.93
N TYR A 65 31.68 -24.23 -16.19
CA TYR A 65 32.78 -25.13 -16.56
C TYR A 65 34.08 -24.41 -16.90
N THR A 66 34.12 -23.09 -16.76
CA THR A 66 35.30 -22.27 -17.07
C THR A 66 35.57 -21.29 -15.94
N THR A 67 36.85 -21.02 -15.67
CA THR A 67 37.30 -20.00 -14.72
C THR A 67 37.66 -18.69 -15.44
N ASN A 68 37.43 -18.60 -16.75
CA ASN A 68 37.62 -17.37 -17.50
C ASN A 68 36.41 -16.45 -17.29
N GLU A 69 36.62 -15.33 -16.61
CA GLU A 69 35.57 -14.37 -16.21
C GLU A 69 34.56 -14.04 -17.32
N ALA A 70 35.03 -13.64 -18.51
CA ALA A 70 34.15 -13.26 -19.62
C ALA A 70 33.31 -14.44 -20.14
N GLN A 71 33.87 -15.66 -20.14
CA GLN A 71 33.13 -16.85 -20.54
C GLN A 71 32.20 -17.35 -19.44
N SER A 72 32.60 -17.27 -18.18
CA SER A 72 31.79 -17.67 -17.02
C SER A 72 30.56 -16.78 -16.87
N HIS A 73 30.72 -15.47 -17.06
CA HIS A 73 29.62 -14.49 -16.94
C HIS A 73 28.80 -14.29 -18.22
N LYS A 74 29.11 -15.02 -19.30
CA LYS A 74 28.35 -14.89 -20.55
C LYS A 74 26.90 -15.35 -20.33
N GLY A 75 25.95 -14.43 -20.44
CA GLY A 75 24.52 -14.71 -20.21
C GLY A 75 24.13 -14.80 -18.73
N LEU A 76 24.99 -14.34 -17.81
CA LEU A 76 24.70 -14.29 -16.39
C LEU A 76 23.56 -13.29 -16.09
N ILE A 77 22.63 -13.73 -15.25
CA ILE A 77 21.58 -12.91 -14.67
C ILE A 77 22.06 -12.42 -13.30
N LYS A 78 22.28 -11.11 -13.17
CA LYS A 78 22.76 -10.51 -11.92
C LYS A 78 21.71 -10.61 -10.79
N ASN A 79 20.45 -10.35 -11.11
CA ASN A 79 19.34 -10.47 -10.17
C ASN A 79 18.31 -11.50 -10.70
N PRO A 80 18.34 -12.76 -10.21
CA PRO A 80 17.38 -13.78 -10.64
C PRO A 80 15.94 -13.48 -10.19
N ALA A 81 15.76 -12.78 -9.08
CA ALA A 81 14.44 -12.46 -8.54
C ALA A 81 13.70 -11.33 -9.28
N ASP A 82 14.38 -10.65 -10.21
CA ASP A 82 13.75 -9.63 -11.05
C ASP A 82 12.63 -10.28 -11.86
N LEU A 83 11.44 -9.67 -11.88
CA LEU A 83 10.25 -10.29 -12.52
C LEU A 83 10.41 -10.52 -14.03
N ARG A 84 11.42 -9.93 -14.68
CA ARG A 84 11.76 -10.25 -16.08
C ARG A 84 12.41 -11.62 -16.25
N TYR A 85 12.99 -12.16 -15.18
CA TYR A 85 13.72 -13.43 -15.15
C TYR A 85 13.17 -14.42 -14.10
N ALA A 86 12.29 -13.98 -13.20
CA ALA A 86 11.80 -14.78 -12.09
C ALA A 86 11.14 -16.09 -12.56
N ALA A 87 10.39 -16.07 -13.67
CA ALA A 87 9.76 -17.27 -14.22
C ALA A 87 10.78 -18.34 -14.66
N GLU A 88 11.92 -17.95 -15.24
CA GLU A 88 12.96 -18.88 -15.70
C GLU A 88 13.98 -19.26 -14.60
N THR A 89 13.97 -18.55 -13.47
CA THR A 89 14.87 -18.80 -12.33
C THR A 89 14.08 -19.36 -11.15
N CYS A 90 13.44 -18.52 -10.35
CA CYS A 90 12.62 -18.89 -9.20
C CYS A 90 11.46 -19.83 -9.59
N GLY A 91 10.82 -19.58 -10.74
CA GLY A 91 9.67 -20.32 -11.25
C GLY A 91 9.95 -21.78 -11.60
N LYS A 92 11.23 -22.19 -11.67
CA LYS A 92 11.59 -23.62 -11.78
C LYS A 92 11.13 -24.43 -10.56
N CYS A 93 11.06 -23.80 -9.40
CA CYS A 93 10.63 -24.42 -8.14
C CYS A 93 9.40 -23.73 -7.52
N HIS A 94 9.25 -22.43 -7.72
CA HIS A 94 8.20 -21.56 -7.14
C HIS A 94 7.28 -20.98 -8.22
N LYS A 95 6.82 -21.84 -9.13
CA LYS A 95 6.01 -21.43 -10.28
C LYS A 95 4.76 -20.67 -9.85
N GLU A 96 4.02 -21.22 -8.89
CA GLU A 96 2.77 -20.65 -8.40
C GLU A 96 2.99 -19.28 -7.76
N GLU A 97 4.01 -19.13 -6.91
CA GLU A 97 4.33 -17.85 -6.26
C GLU A 97 4.74 -16.78 -7.28
N VAL A 98 5.50 -17.14 -8.32
CA VAL A 98 5.88 -16.21 -9.38
C VAL A 98 4.65 -15.76 -10.17
N GLU A 99 3.77 -16.68 -10.57
CA GLU A 99 2.52 -16.36 -11.29
C GLU A 99 1.60 -15.45 -10.46
N GLN A 100 1.50 -15.71 -9.15
CA GLN A 100 0.77 -14.84 -8.23
C GLN A 100 1.36 -13.43 -8.21
N VAL A 101 2.66 -13.30 -7.96
CA VAL A 101 3.32 -12.00 -7.86
C VAL A 101 3.22 -11.22 -9.17
N GLU A 102 3.43 -11.85 -10.32
CA GLU A 102 3.35 -11.18 -11.63
C GLU A 102 1.97 -10.61 -11.95
N THR A 103 0.91 -11.21 -11.41
CA THR A 103 -0.49 -10.75 -11.59
C THR A 103 -0.96 -9.79 -10.50
N SER A 104 -0.21 -9.65 -9.41
CA SER A 104 -0.53 -8.74 -8.30
C SER A 104 -0.57 -7.26 -8.71
N LEU A 105 -1.29 -6.44 -7.94
CA LEU A 105 -1.35 -4.99 -8.13
C LEU A 105 0.00 -4.29 -7.91
N MET A 106 0.88 -4.82 -7.05
CA MET A 106 2.22 -4.24 -6.83
C MET A 106 3.14 -4.47 -8.02
N ALA A 107 3.00 -5.60 -8.73
CA ALA A 107 3.76 -5.85 -9.95
C ALA A 107 3.17 -5.11 -11.15
N THR A 108 1.85 -5.19 -11.34
CA THR A 108 1.18 -4.64 -12.52
C THR A 108 0.95 -3.14 -12.44
N ASN A 109 0.81 -2.58 -11.24
CA ASN A 109 0.33 -1.21 -10.96
C ASN A 109 -0.96 -0.83 -11.69
N ARG A 110 -1.76 -1.83 -12.08
CA ARG A 110 -2.99 -1.68 -12.87
C ARG A 110 -3.98 -0.70 -12.22
N GLY A 111 -4.13 -0.76 -10.88
CA GLY A 111 -4.99 0.15 -10.13
C GLY A 111 -4.53 1.61 -10.20
N ILE A 112 -3.22 1.87 -10.08
CA ILE A 112 -2.65 3.22 -10.17
C ILE A 112 -2.78 3.75 -11.60
N ILE A 113 -2.44 2.93 -12.60
CA ILE A 113 -2.57 3.29 -14.01
C ILE A 113 -4.03 3.63 -14.33
N SER A 114 -4.97 2.83 -13.83
CA SER A 114 -6.39 3.08 -14.02
C SER A 114 -6.87 4.37 -13.37
N ALA A 115 -6.42 4.69 -12.16
CA ALA A 115 -6.75 5.94 -11.49
C ALA A 115 -6.20 7.15 -12.27
N VAL A 116 -4.97 7.04 -12.78
CA VAL A 116 -4.34 8.09 -13.59
C VAL A 116 -5.07 8.27 -14.93
N LEU A 117 -5.51 7.20 -15.58
CA LEU A 117 -6.30 7.30 -16.82
C LEU A 117 -7.64 7.99 -16.59
N HIS A 118 -8.36 7.60 -15.55
CA HIS A 118 -9.62 8.23 -15.15
C HIS A 118 -9.44 9.72 -14.85
N LYS A 119 -8.40 10.06 -14.08
CA LYS A 119 -8.02 11.44 -13.73
C LYS A 119 -7.78 12.34 -14.95
N PHE A 120 -7.17 11.81 -16.01
CA PHE A 120 -6.94 12.55 -17.25
C PHE A 120 -8.11 12.46 -18.25
N GLY A 121 -9.25 11.84 -17.87
CA GLY A 121 -10.44 11.71 -18.69
C GLY A 121 -10.32 10.70 -19.84
N TYR A 122 -9.41 9.73 -19.73
CA TYR A 122 -9.28 8.66 -20.74
C TYR A 122 -10.20 7.46 -20.48
N THR A 123 -10.71 7.32 -19.25
CA THR A 123 -11.68 6.26 -18.89
C THR A 123 -12.71 6.83 -17.92
N ASP A 124 -13.96 6.38 -18.05
CA ASP A 124 -15.04 6.73 -17.09
C ASP A 124 -15.06 5.80 -15.88
N GLU A 125 -14.38 4.64 -15.97
CA GLU A 125 -14.28 3.66 -14.89
C GLU A 125 -12.83 3.54 -14.39
N LEU A 126 -12.68 3.17 -13.11
CA LEU A 126 -11.42 2.69 -12.55
C LEU A 126 -11.13 1.23 -12.98
N SER A 127 -11.12 1.01 -14.29
CA SER A 127 -10.70 -0.26 -14.90
C SER A 127 -9.81 0.01 -16.11
N SER A 128 -8.56 -0.46 -16.07
CA SER A 128 -7.64 -0.51 -17.20
C SER A 128 -6.99 -1.89 -17.24
N ASP A 129 -6.75 -2.47 -18.43
CA ASP A 129 -5.99 -3.72 -18.57
C ASP A 129 -4.49 -3.48 -18.73
N ILE A 130 -4.05 -2.22 -18.77
CA ILE A 130 -2.65 -1.85 -18.95
C ILE A 130 -1.87 -2.16 -17.68
N THR A 131 -0.74 -2.85 -17.85
CA THR A 131 0.21 -3.14 -16.78
C THR A 131 1.54 -2.43 -17.02
N VAL A 132 2.35 -2.31 -15.97
CA VAL A 132 3.75 -1.87 -16.08
C VAL A 132 4.55 -2.73 -17.07
N LYS A 133 4.30 -4.04 -17.11
CA LYS A 133 4.97 -4.94 -18.05
C LYS A 133 4.70 -4.54 -19.51
N ASP A 134 3.45 -4.19 -19.83
CA ASP A 134 3.08 -3.71 -21.18
C ASP A 134 3.82 -2.42 -21.55
N LEU A 135 4.07 -1.54 -20.58
CA LEU A 135 4.84 -0.30 -20.77
C LEU A 135 6.32 -0.59 -21.05
N TYR A 136 6.93 -1.53 -20.33
CA TYR A 136 8.31 -1.98 -20.62
C TYR A 136 8.45 -2.61 -22.00
N GLU A 137 7.45 -3.39 -22.42
CA GLU A 137 7.42 -4.06 -23.71
C GLU A 137 7.02 -3.14 -24.87
N GLY A 138 6.65 -1.88 -24.58
CA GLY A 138 6.25 -0.89 -25.58
C GLY A 138 4.93 -1.23 -26.28
N LYS A 139 4.07 -2.04 -25.64
CA LYS A 139 2.80 -2.51 -26.21
C LYS A 139 1.68 -1.47 -26.21
N TYR A 140 1.84 -0.39 -25.46
CA TYR A 140 0.81 0.64 -25.30
C TYR A 140 1.23 1.97 -25.91
N LYS A 141 0.29 2.64 -26.58
CA LYS A 141 0.51 3.95 -27.20
C LYS A 141 0.55 5.04 -26.12
N GLU A 142 1.63 5.80 -26.07
CA GLU A 142 1.82 6.89 -25.11
C GLU A 142 0.69 7.93 -25.21
N ASN A 143 0.15 8.32 -24.04
CA ASN A 143 -0.80 9.41 -23.87
C ASN A 143 -0.42 10.21 -22.61
N LYS A 144 -1.11 11.31 -22.31
CA LYS A 144 -0.72 12.19 -21.19
C LYS A 144 -0.84 11.53 -19.82
N ALA A 145 -1.79 10.62 -19.64
CA ALA A 145 -1.96 9.88 -18.40
C ALA A 145 -0.81 8.88 -18.20
N ILE A 146 -0.48 8.11 -19.24
CA ILE A 146 0.64 7.15 -19.18
C ILE A 146 1.96 7.88 -19.02
N GLN A 147 2.18 8.98 -19.75
CA GLN A 147 3.40 9.79 -19.59
C GLN A 147 3.54 10.31 -18.15
N TYR A 148 2.45 10.76 -17.52
CA TYR A 148 2.45 11.18 -16.12
C TYR A 148 2.76 10.00 -15.17
N PHE A 149 2.16 8.82 -15.38
CA PHE A 149 2.48 7.61 -14.63
C PHE A 149 3.97 7.23 -14.75
N GLU A 150 4.49 7.16 -15.97
CA GLU A 150 5.88 6.81 -16.25
C GLU A 150 6.89 7.77 -15.58
N LYS A 151 6.49 9.01 -15.30
CA LYS A 151 7.36 10.06 -14.75
C LYS A 151 7.24 10.26 -13.24
N ASN A 152 6.07 10.04 -12.66
CA ASN A 152 5.82 10.30 -11.23
C ASN A 152 5.58 9.02 -10.41
N CYS A 153 5.03 7.97 -11.02
CA CYS A 153 4.59 6.75 -10.33
C CYS A 153 5.43 5.51 -10.69
N GLY A 154 6.12 5.52 -11.84
CA GLY A 154 6.89 4.38 -12.35
C GLY A 154 8.08 3.96 -11.48
N ALA A 155 8.41 4.69 -10.41
CA ALA A 155 9.44 4.30 -9.46
C ALA A 155 8.98 3.27 -8.40
N CYS A 156 7.68 2.97 -8.32
CA CYS A 156 7.08 2.26 -7.19
C CYS A 156 6.68 0.79 -7.46
N HIS A 157 6.90 0.26 -8.67
CA HIS A 157 6.49 -1.10 -9.02
C HIS A 157 7.62 -2.13 -8.87
N LEU A 158 7.27 -3.41 -8.74
CA LEU A 158 8.24 -4.50 -8.53
C LEU A 158 9.17 -4.77 -9.72
N TYR A 159 8.76 -4.44 -10.95
CA TYR A 159 9.60 -4.57 -12.16
C TYR A 159 10.78 -3.58 -12.24
N LYS A 160 10.85 -2.61 -11.32
CA LYS A 160 11.90 -1.60 -11.35
C LYS A 160 13.22 -2.29 -11.03
N PRO A 161 14.28 -2.12 -11.84
CA PRO A 161 15.60 -2.63 -11.50
C PRO A 161 16.07 -2.15 -10.11
N TYR A 162 16.58 -3.08 -9.31
CA TYR A 162 17.20 -2.77 -8.02
C TYR A 162 18.45 -1.88 -8.20
N GLY A 163 18.68 -0.95 -7.28
CA GLY A 163 19.84 -0.03 -7.32
C GLY A 163 19.69 1.15 -8.29
N GLN A 164 18.56 1.26 -8.98
CA GLN A 164 18.30 2.33 -9.94
C GLN A 164 17.59 3.52 -9.29
N GLY A 165 18.06 4.75 -9.51
CA GLY A 165 17.41 5.97 -9.01
C GLY A 165 18.38 7.04 -8.50
N PRO A 166 17.90 8.29 -8.34
CA PRO A 166 18.73 9.43 -7.95
C PRO A 166 19.02 9.49 -6.43
N THR A 167 18.19 8.86 -5.61
CA THR A 167 18.34 8.83 -4.15
C THR A 167 18.48 7.40 -3.65
N LYS A 168 19.14 7.22 -2.50
CA LYS A 168 19.26 5.92 -1.84
C LYS A 168 17.90 5.28 -1.57
N GLU A 169 16.92 6.06 -1.10
CA GLU A 169 15.53 5.63 -0.87
C GLU A 169 14.93 4.96 -2.13
N ILE A 170 15.13 5.54 -3.32
CA ILE A 170 14.59 5.00 -4.58
C ILE A 170 15.41 3.80 -5.07
N GLN A 171 16.72 3.80 -4.86
CA GLN A 171 17.60 2.69 -5.24
C GLN A 171 17.25 1.40 -4.50
N GLU A 172 16.73 1.50 -3.28
CA GLU A 172 16.33 0.36 -2.44
C GLU A 172 14.97 -0.26 -2.82
N ARG A 173 14.26 0.30 -3.81
CA ARG A 173 12.98 -0.20 -4.34
C ARG A 173 13.18 -1.08 -5.57
N GLY A 174 12.29 -2.05 -5.76
CA GLY A 174 12.23 -2.93 -6.92
C GLY A 174 13.18 -4.12 -6.82
N GLY A 175 13.42 -4.79 -7.95
CA GLY A 175 14.20 -6.03 -8.04
C GLY A 175 13.36 -7.29 -7.91
N GLY A 176 12.04 -7.19 -8.13
CA GLY A 176 11.09 -8.29 -8.06
C GLY A 176 10.98 -8.88 -6.66
N CYS A 177 11.15 -10.20 -6.51
CA CYS A 177 10.95 -10.87 -5.22
C CYS A 177 11.93 -10.38 -4.14
N LEU A 178 13.13 -9.92 -4.52
CA LEU A 178 14.11 -9.36 -3.57
C LEU A 178 13.63 -8.08 -2.91
N ASP A 179 12.67 -7.35 -3.50
CA ASP A 179 12.21 -6.09 -2.91
C ASP A 179 11.62 -6.31 -1.51
N CYS A 180 11.00 -7.47 -1.30
CA CYS A 180 10.49 -7.91 -0.01
C CYS A 180 11.44 -8.89 0.69
N HIS A 181 11.92 -9.91 -0.03
CA HIS A 181 12.57 -11.07 0.59
C HIS A 181 14.08 -10.92 0.83
N ALA A 182 14.70 -9.80 0.44
CA ALA A 182 16.13 -9.60 0.64
C ALA A 182 16.51 -9.37 2.12
N LYS A 183 17.48 -10.15 2.59
CA LYS A 183 18.17 -9.95 3.87
C LYS A 183 19.67 -9.80 3.63
N TRP A 184 20.19 -8.61 3.90
CA TRP A 184 21.62 -8.29 3.73
C TRP A 184 22.40 -8.61 5.00
N VAL A 185 23.32 -9.57 4.93
CA VAL A 185 24.13 -10.02 6.08
C VAL A 185 25.54 -9.45 6.01
N LYS A 186 25.99 -8.81 7.09
CA LYS A 186 27.33 -8.21 7.15
C LYS A 186 28.41 -9.28 6.94
N GLY A 187 29.32 -9.04 6.00
CA GLY A 187 30.40 -9.96 5.67
C GLY A 187 30.03 -11.07 4.69
N ASN A 188 28.75 -11.23 4.34
CA ASN A 188 28.34 -12.06 3.22
C ASN A 188 28.20 -11.18 1.97
N PRO A 189 28.97 -11.43 0.89
CA PRO A 189 28.83 -10.66 -0.35
C PRO A 189 27.58 -11.03 -1.16
N HIS A 190 26.78 -11.99 -0.69
CA HIS A 190 25.53 -12.43 -1.29
C HIS A 190 24.33 -12.11 -0.38
N VAL A 191 23.16 -11.90 -0.99
CA VAL A 191 21.89 -11.67 -0.27
C VAL A 191 21.30 -13.01 0.21
N GLU A 192 20.73 -13.03 1.41
CA GLU A 192 19.91 -14.16 1.88
C GLU A 192 18.42 -13.88 1.58
N LEU A 193 17.61 -14.92 1.39
CA LEU A 193 16.16 -14.78 1.32
C LEU A 193 15.52 -14.99 2.69
N THR A 194 14.44 -14.25 2.97
CA THR A 194 13.70 -14.38 4.22
C THR A 194 12.20 -14.24 4.04
N THR A 195 11.44 -14.94 4.89
CA THR A 195 10.00 -14.78 5.08
C THR A 195 9.67 -13.81 6.23
N HIS A 196 10.69 -13.33 6.96
CA HIS A 196 10.53 -12.29 7.98
C HIS A 196 10.63 -10.91 7.34
N ILE A 197 9.51 -10.41 6.86
CA ILE A 197 9.43 -9.11 6.19
C ILE A 197 9.13 -8.02 7.20
N SER A 198 10.10 -7.13 7.40
CA SER A 198 9.94 -6.02 8.36
C SER A 198 9.07 -4.89 7.83
N ASN A 199 8.49 -4.13 8.76
CA ASN A 199 7.77 -2.89 8.45
C ASN A 199 8.59 -1.91 7.59
N ALA A 200 9.91 -1.84 7.83
CA ALA A 200 10.83 -0.99 7.07
C ALA A 200 10.79 -1.32 5.57
N THR A 201 10.60 -2.59 5.21
CA THR A 201 10.51 -3.06 3.83
C THR A 201 9.26 -2.51 3.13
N CYS A 202 8.12 -2.49 3.82
CA CYS A 202 6.85 -2.01 3.28
C CYS A 202 6.85 -0.48 3.11
N VAL A 203 7.37 0.25 4.10
CA VAL A 203 7.41 1.72 4.06
C VAL A 203 8.44 2.26 3.09
N LYS A 204 9.28 1.44 2.44
CA LYS A 204 10.07 1.90 1.29
C LYS A 204 9.16 2.48 0.21
N CYS A 205 7.97 1.91 0.00
CA CYS A 205 6.99 2.34 -1.00
C CYS A 205 5.73 2.93 -0.36
N HIS A 206 5.22 2.34 0.72
CA HIS A 206 4.00 2.79 1.42
C HIS A 206 4.21 4.00 2.34
N ASN A 207 5.18 4.86 2.00
CA ASN A 207 5.41 6.15 2.67
C ASN A 207 4.85 7.36 1.89
N ARG A 208 4.24 7.13 0.72
CA ARG A 208 3.61 8.15 -0.14
C ARG A 208 2.16 7.76 -0.43
N SER A 209 1.44 8.57 -1.23
CA SER A 209 0.13 8.32 -1.85
C SER A 209 -0.84 7.46 -1.01
N GLY A 210 -1.70 8.14 -0.23
CA GLY A 210 -2.52 7.54 0.83
C GLY A 210 -1.78 7.44 2.18
N ARG A 211 -0.44 7.45 2.18
CA ARG A 211 0.44 7.51 3.38
C ARG A 211 0.12 6.47 4.46
N ILE A 212 -0.50 5.35 4.07
CA ILE A 212 -1.01 4.32 4.97
C ILE A 212 0.07 3.71 5.88
N GLY A 213 1.30 3.56 5.37
CA GLY A 213 2.40 3.05 6.18
C GLY A 213 2.84 4.05 7.24
N LEU A 214 2.79 5.35 6.95
CA LEU A 214 3.17 6.40 7.91
C LEU A 214 2.12 6.55 9.01
N SER A 215 0.83 6.60 8.64
CA SER A 215 -0.26 6.75 9.60
C SER A 215 -0.35 5.58 10.58
N TYR A 216 -0.06 4.35 10.12
CA TYR A 216 0.05 3.17 10.99
C TYR A 216 1.03 3.36 12.15
N PHE A 217 2.17 4.00 11.87
CA PHE A 217 3.19 4.33 12.88
C PHE A 217 2.94 5.66 13.59
N GLY A 218 1.84 6.35 13.33
CA GLY A 218 1.54 7.63 13.95
C GLY A 218 2.29 8.80 13.33
N HIS A 219 2.73 8.70 12.08
CA HIS A 219 3.44 9.78 11.40
C HIS A 219 2.54 10.45 10.36
N TYR A 220 2.47 11.77 10.43
CA TYR A 220 1.82 12.60 9.42
C TYR A 220 2.85 13.48 8.71
N GLU A 221 2.96 13.35 7.40
CA GLU A 221 3.85 14.19 6.59
C GLU A 221 3.29 15.61 6.48
N THR A 222 4.06 16.58 6.98
CA THR A 222 3.69 18.00 6.96
C THR A 222 4.42 18.75 5.86
N GLU A 223 3.76 19.77 5.30
CA GLU A 223 4.35 20.74 4.37
C GLU A 223 5.11 21.85 5.08
N GLU A 224 5.07 21.92 6.41
CA GLU A 224 5.51 23.09 7.19
C GLU A 224 7.04 23.21 7.34
N TYR A 225 7.84 22.56 6.49
CA TYR A 225 9.31 22.62 6.49
C TYR A 225 9.96 22.47 7.89
N GLY A 226 9.31 21.75 8.80
CA GLY A 226 9.77 21.57 10.17
C GLY A 226 9.31 22.62 11.20
N THR A 227 8.31 23.45 10.88
CA THR A 227 7.70 24.41 11.80
C THR A 227 6.40 23.88 12.41
N PRO A 228 5.92 24.40 13.57
CA PRO A 228 6.53 25.44 14.41
C PRO A 228 7.89 25.03 14.99
N PHE A 229 8.81 25.96 15.24
CA PHE A 229 10.06 25.61 15.92
C PHE A 229 9.79 25.28 17.38
N MET A 230 10.35 24.18 17.87
CA MET A 230 10.30 23.76 19.28
C MET A 230 11.72 23.77 19.83
N ASP A 231 11.93 24.41 20.97
CA ASP A 231 13.23 24.47 21.66
C ASP A 231 14.41 24.93 20.78
N GLY A 232 14.16 25.85 19.84
CA GLY A 232 15.18 26.41 18.95
C GLY A 232 15.55 25.54 17.74
N GLY A 233 14.85 24.43 17.53
CA GLY A 233 14.98 23.56 16.36
C GLY A 233 13.64 23.25 15.71
N PRO A 234 13.63 22.60 14.53
CA PRO A 234 12.39 22.13 13.92
C PRO A 234 11.59 21.23 14.90
N SER A 235 10.26 21.37 14.97
CA SER A 235 9.41 20.47 15.79
C SER A 235 9.32 19.05 15.25
N HIS A 236 9.77 18.84 14.02
CA HIS A 236 9.52 17.63 13.23
C HIS A 236 10.82 16.95 12.82
N TYR A 237 10.79 15.63 12.72
CA TYR A 237 11.95 14.81 12.38
C TYR A 237 11.93 14.40 10.91
N ASN A 238 13.11 14.15 10.35
CA ASN A 238 13.29 13.50 9.06
C ASN A 238 13.49 11.98 9.27
N ILE A 239 12.46 11.20 8.98
CA ILE A 239 12.41 9.76 9.30
C ILE A 239 12.99 8.87 8.16
N LEU A 240 13.07 9.39 6.93
CA LEU A 240 13.43 8.59 5.74
C LEU A 240 14.76 9.01 5.10
N GLY A 241 15.54 9.87 5.76
CA GLY A 241 16.79 10.38 5.21
C GLY A 241 16.60 11.31 4.01
N ASN A 242 15.38 11.78 3.77
CA ASN A 242 15.07 12.80 2.77
C ASN A 242 15.00 14.16 3.46
N PRO A 243 15.98 15.06 3.25
CA PRO A 243 16.10 16.32 3.99
C PRO A 243 14.89 17.25 3.83
N ASP A 244 14.05 17.02 2.83
CA ASP A 244 12.92 17.87 2.49
C ASP A 244 11.59 17.36 3.07
N ARG A 245 11.58 16.25 3.83
CA ARG A 245 10.36 15.63 4.37
C ARG A 245 10.33 15.65 5.90
N TYR A 246 9.31 16.31 6.44
CA TYR A 246 9.09 16.47 7.87
C TYR A 246 7.82 15.76 8.32
N TYR A 247 7.83 15.25 9.55
CA TYR A 247 6.71 14.50 10.10
C TYR A 247 6.28 14.99 11.48
N LEU A 248 4.97 15.09 11.66
CA LEU A 248 4.28 15.23 12.93
C LEU A 248 4.05 13.85 13.56
N ASN A 249 4.26 13.76 14.87
CA ASN A 249 3.91 12.58 15.66
C ASN A 249 2.47 12.70 16.15
N LEU A 250 1.65 11.73 15.76
CA LEU A 250 0.25 11.56 16.12
C LEU A 250 0.07 10.18 16.79
N PRO A 251 -1.09 9.92 17.43
CA PRO A 251 -1.37 8.60 17.96
C PRO A 251 -1.30 7.53 16.85
N PRO A 252 -0.41 6.53 16.99
CA PRO A 252 -0.30 5.44 16.02
C PRO A 252 -1.46 4.44 16.16
N ASP A 253 -1.61 3.55 15.18
CA ASP A 253 -2.57 2.46 15.25
C ASP A 253 -2.34 1.58 16.50
N VAL A 254 -3.43 1.18 17.16
CA VAL A 254 -3.40 0.34 18.36
C VAL A 254 -2.70 -1.00 18.11
N HIS A 255 -2.84 -1.57 16.92
CA HIS A 255 -2.20 -2.83 16.55
C HIS A 255 -0.67 -2.69 16.55
N TYR A 256 -0.15 -1.54 16.12
CA TYR A 256 1.26 -1.22 16.26
C TYR A 256 1.63 -0.89 17.70
N ALA A 257 0.96 0.09 18.31
CA ALA A 257 1.35 0.62 19.62
C ALA A 257 1.29 -0.42 20.75
N LYS A 258 0.25 -1.27 20.76
CA LYS A 258 0.02 -2.24 21.84
C LYS A 258 0.48 -3.64 21.49
N ALA A 259 0.21 -4.11 20.27
CA ALA A 259 0.53 -5.48 19.87
C ALA A 259 1.86 -5.61 19.13
N ARG A 260 2.49 -4.49 18.72
CA ARG A 260 3.72 -4.50 17.90
C ARG A 260 3.55 -5.33 16.63
N MET A 261 2.35 -5.32 16.05
CA MET A 261 2.07 -5.97 14.79
C MET A 261 2.89 -5.33 13.67
N SER A 262 3.35 -6.17 12.75
CA SER A 262 3.97 -5.78 11.50
C SER A 262 2.97 -5.85 10.35
N CYS A 263 3.27 -5.22 9.22
CA CYS A 263 2.38 -5.22 8.05
C CYS A 263 1.95 -6.63 7.64
N ILE A 264 2.89 -7.60 7.66
CA ILE A 264 2.63 -8.99 7.31
C ILE A 264 1.80 -9.76 8.34
N ASP A 265 1.62 -9.23 9.56
CA ASP A 265 0.79 -9.88 10.58
C ASP A 265 -0.69 -9.84 10.20
N CYS A 266 -1.12 -8.76 9.54
CA CYS A 266 -2.45 -8.61 8.95
C CYS A 266 -2.47 -8.98 7.47
N HIS A 267 -1.57 -8.42 6.66
CA HIS A 267 -1.54 -8.68 5.22
C HIS A 267 -0.98 -10.07 4.94
N THR A 268 -1.89 -10.97 4.55
CA THR A 268 -1.61 -12.36 4.21
C THR A 268 -0.83 -12.47 2.90
N MET A 269 -0.32 -13.67 2.61
CA MET A 269 0.34 -13.95 1.33
C MET A 269 -0.60 -13.64 0.15
N SER A 270 -1.89 -13.99 0.25
CA SER A 270 -2.89 -13.68 -0.78
C SER A 270 -3.11 -12.19 -0.98
N ASP A 271 -3.03 -11.39 0.08
CA ASP A 271 -3.17 -9.93 -0.02
C ASP A 271 -1.97 -9.30 -0.72
N THR A 272 -0.75 -9.74 -0.38
CA THR A 272 0.47 -9.12 -0.90
C THR A 272 0.88 -9.71 -2.25
N MET A 273 1.01 -11.02 -2.34
CA MET A 273 1.46 -11.71 -3.55
C MET A 273 0.31 -11.96 -4.53
N GLY A 274 -0.95 -11.91 -4.09
CA GLY A 274 -2.10 -12.21 -4.94
C GLY A 274 -2.42 -13.70 -5.00
N LEU A 275 -3.50 -14.05 -5.72
CA LEU A 275 -3.95 -15.42 -5.93
C LEU A 275 -3.80 -15.89 -7.38
N GLY A 276 -2.95 -15.23 -8.18
CA GLY A 276 -2.87 -15.51 -9.62
C GLY A 276 -4.03 -14.90 -10.42
N LEU A 277 -4.81 -14.03 -9.79
CA LEU A 277 -5.98 -13.37 -10.39
C LEU A 277 -5.64 -11.94 -10.81
N HIS A 278 -6.31 -11.47 -11.85
CA HIS A 278 -6.21 -10.09 -12.29
C HIS A 278 -7.18 -9.20 -11.50
N TYR A 279 -6.65 -8.44 -10.55
CA TYR A 279 -7.41 -7.47 -9.76
C TYR A 279 -7.46 -6.12 -10.46
N LYS A 280 -8.60 -5.43 -10.38
CA LYS A 280 -8.74 -4.05 -10.90
C LYS A 280 -8.18 -3.02 -9.93
N ASN A 281 -8.36 -3.24 -8.63
CA ASN A 281 -8.00 -2.30 -7.57
C ASN A 281 -7.85 -3.01 -6.22
N MET A 282 -7.38 -2.28 -5.21
CA MET A 282 -7.03 -2.86 -3.90
C MET A 282 -8.22 -3.48 -3.17
N THR A 283 -9.46 -2.98 -3.36
CA THR A 283 -10.65 -3.55 -2.72
C THR A 283 -10.99 -4.96 -3.23
N GLN A 284 -10.40 -5.37 -4.36
CA GLN A 284 -10.50 -6.72 -4.89
C GLN A 284 -9.32 -7.62 -4.53
N GLN A 285 -8.14 -7.07 -4.22
CA GLN A 285 -6.96 -7.88 -3.88
C GLN A 285 -6.83 -8.09 -2.37
N VAL A 286 -7.00 -7.05 -1.56
CA VAL A 286 -6.88 -7.13 -0.10
C VAL A 286 -8.15 -7.77 0.47
N GLY A 287 -7.98 -8.80 1.28
CA GLY A 287 -9.06 -9.60 1.82
C GLY A 287 -9.15 -9.67 3.31
N ILE A 288 -8.04 -9.44 4.00
CA ILE A 288 -8.08 -9.38 5.45
C ILE A 288 -9.03 -8.25 5.91
N THR A 289 -9.84 -8.57 6.90
CA THR A 289 -10.76 -7.65 7.56
C THR A 289 -10.62 -7.74 9.06
N CYS A 290 -11.20 -6.77 9.78
CA CYS A 290 -11.23 -6.79 11.25
C CYS A 290 -11.93 -8.05 11.79
N LYS A 291 -12.93 -8.57 11.05
CA LYS A 291 -13.76 -9.71 11.49
C LYS A 291 -12.98 -11.02 11.50
N ASP A 292 -12.02 -11.18 10.60
CA ASP A 292 -11.21 -12.41 10.50
C ASP A 292 -10.40 -12.68 11.79
N CYS A 293 -10.14 -11.65 12.59
CA CYS A 293 -9.44 -11.75 13.87
C CYS A 293 -10.34 -11.49 15.09
N HIS A 294 -11.27 -10.53 15.00
CA HIS A 294 -12.08 -10.07 16.15
C HIS A 294 -13.46 -10.75 16.25
N GLU A 295 -13.92 -11.39 15.17
CA GLU A 295 -15.08 -12.30 15.11
C GLU A 295 -14.69 -13.60 14.36
N PRO A 296 -13.58 -14.26 14.74
CA PRO A 296 -12.90 -15.24 13.90
C PRO A 296 -13.71 -16.53 13.74
N HIS A 297 -13.74 -17.05 12.51
CA HIS A 297 -14.17 -18.42 12.24
C HIS A 297 -12.96 -19.34 12.27
N PHE A 298 -12.90 -20.25 13.25
CA PHE A 298 -11.80 -21.19 13.38
C PHE A 298 -12.09 -22.50 12.66
N VAL A 299 -11.08 -23.02 11.96
CA VAL A 299 -11.11 -24.34 11.34
C VAL A 299 -9.95 -25.18 11.83
N GLN A 300 -10.13 -26.51 11.83
CA GLN A 300 -9.05 -27.42 12.13
C GLN A 300 -8.02 -27.41 10.99
N VAL A 301 -6.74 -27.25 11.33
CA VAL A 301 -5.65 -27.15 10.36
C VAL A 301 -5.35 -28.52 9.76
N PRO A 302 -5.53 -28.71 8.44
CA PRO A 302 -5.27 -29.99 7.79
C PRO A 302 -3.76 -30.30 7.75
N PRO A 303 -3.37 -31.60 7.77
CA PRO A 303 -2.01 -32.00 7.47
C PRO A 303 -1.62 -31.57 6.05
N ASN A 304 -0.35 -31.26 5.83
CA ASN A 304 0.20 -30.80 4.53
C ASN A 304 -0.44 -29.52 3.95
N SER A 305 -1.18 -28.75 4.76
CA SER A 305 -1.80 -27.50 4.32
C SER A 305 -0.75 -26.40 4.04
N LEU A 306 -1.15 -25.39 3.25
CA LEU A 306 -0.33 -24.19 3.02
C LEU A 306 0.01 -23.49 4.34
N ALA A 307 -0.93 -23.39 5.27
CA ALA A 307 -0.69 -22.77 6.57
C ALA A 307 0.45 -23.42 7.37
N LEU A 308 0.53 -24.76 7.38
CA LEU A 308 1.63 -25.47 8.03
C LEU A 308 2.96 -25.21 7.32
N ARG A 309 2.97 -25.15 5.98
CA ARG A 309 4.16 -24.79 5.21
C ARG A 309 4.63 -23.38 5.54
N LEU A 310 3.71 -22.41 5.59
CA LEU A 310 4.02 -21.02 5.93
C LEU A 310 4.52 -20.86 7.38
N ALA A 311 3.88 -21.53 8.34
CA ALA A 311 4.31 -21.54 9.73
C ALA A 311 5.70 -22.17 9.89
N PHE A 312 5.96 -23.28 9.20
CA PHE A 312 7.28 -23.93 9.16
C PHE A 312 8.36 -23.01 8.58
N LEU A 313 8.09 -22.39 7.43
CA LEU A 313 9.02 -21.44 6.79
C LEU A 313 9.25 -20.17 7.62
N ASN A 314 8.26 -19.75 8.40
CA ASN A 314 8.40 -18.65 9.34
C ASN A 314 9.21 -19.06 10.59
N GLY A 315 9.05 -20.29 11.09
CA GLY A 315 9.83 -20.84 12.20
C GLY A 315 9.54 -20.24 13.58
N LYS A 316 8.75 -19.16 13.69
CA LYS A 316 8.42 -18.49 14.97
C LYS A 316 6.98 -18.71 15.43
N VAL A 317 6.04 -18.91 14.50
CA VAL A 317 4.64 -19.18 14.81
C VAL A 317 4.46 -20.68 15.07
N PRO A 318 4.07 -21.10 16.30
CA PRO A 318 3.89 -22.51 16.61
C PRO A 318 2.54 -22.98 16.08
N LEU A 319 2.52 -23.68 14.94
CA LEU A 319 1.29 -24.29 14.39
C LEU A 319 1.54 -25.76 14.04
N LYS A 320 0.59 -26.63 14.41
CA LYS A 320 0.63 -28.07 14.14
C LYS A 320 -0.65 -28.53 13.44
N ALA A 321 -0.56 -29.67 12.75
CA ALA A 321 -1.75 -30.31 12.19
C ALA A 321 -2.71 -30.69 13.32
N GLY A 322 -4.00 -30.41 13.13
CA GLY A 322 -5.04 -30.64 14.14
C GLY A 322 -5.30 -29.46 15.09
N ASP A 323 -4.42 -28.44 15.12
CA ASP A 323 -4.69 -27.18 15.81
C ASP A 323 -5.85 -26.43 15.12
N PHE A 324 -6.41 -25.42 15.78
CA PHE A 324 -7.46 -24.57 15.22
C PHE A 324 -6.91 -23.18 14.90
N ALA A 325 -7.12 -22.72 13.67
CA ALA A 325 -6.68 -21.42 13.19
C ALA A 325 -7.80 -20.69 12.44
N ALA A 326 -7.78 -19.36 12.47
CA ALA A 326 -8.79 -18.54 11.83
C ALA A 326 -8.68 -18.64 10.30
N ILE A 327 -9.80 -18.43 9.61
CA ILE A 327 -9.85 -18.30 8.15
C ILE A 327 -10.11 -16.86 7.76
N GLU A 328 -9.47 -16.42 6.68
CA GLU A 328 -9.85 -15.20 5.97
C GLU A 328 -11.13 -15.49 5.19
N GLU A 329 -12.25 -14.86 5.56
CA GLU A 329 -13.60 -15.19 5.06
C GLU A 329 -13.67 -15.16 3.52
N ARG A 330 -13.00 -14.18 2.92
CA ARG A 330 -13.10 -13.91 1.48
C ARG A 330 -12.36 -14.93 0.61
N THR A 331 -11.21 -15.42 1.07
CA THR A 331 -10.35 -16.33 0.28
C THR A 331 -10.37 -17.76 0.79
N GLY A 332 -10.87 -17.98 2.01
CA GLY A 332 -10.82 -19.26 2.70
C GLY A 332 -9.42 -19.68 3.15
N GLN A 333 -8.42 -18.80 3.03
CA GLN A 333 -7.07 -19.11 3.47
C GLN A 333 -6.97 -19.11 4.99
N ILE A 334 -6.24 -20.08 5.53
CA ILE A 334 -5.98 -20.16 6.97
C ILE A 334 -4.94 -19.10 7.35
N ILE A 335 -5.32 -18.24 8.29
CA ILE A 335 -4.45 -17.23 8.92
C ILE A 335 -3.65 -17.94 10.01
N TYR A 336 -2.51 -18.51 9.61
CA TYR A 336 -1.71 -19.43 10.45
C TYR A 336 -1.24 -18.84 11.79
N ASN A 337 -1.24 -17.51 11.92
CA ASN A 337 -0.83 -16.77 13.11
C ASN A 337 -1.99 -16.28 13.98
N VAL A 338 -3.23 -16.68 13.69
CA VAL A 338 -4.41 -16.44 14.53
C VAL A 338 -5.01 -17.80 14.89
N GLN A 339 -4.86 -18.20 16.14
CA GLN A 339 -5.15 -19.56 16.61
C GLN A 339 -6.12 -19.57 17.78
N LEU A 340 -6.82 -20.69 17.96
CA LEU A 340 -7.65 -20.95 19.13
C LEU A 340 -6.89 -21.84 20.11
N ILE A 341 -6.52 -21.30 21.26
CA ILE A 341 -5.77 -22.00 22.31
C ILE A 341 -6.53 -21.85 23.63
N ASP A 342 -6.85 -22.96 24.29
CA ASP A 342 -7.62 -22.98 25.55
C ASP A 342 -8.91 -22.13 25.47
N ASN A 343 -9.65 -22.27 24.37
CA ASN A 343 -10.85 -21.49 24.05
C ASN A 343 -10.65 -19.97 23.96
N LYS A 344 -9.41 -19.51 23.75
CA LYS A 344 -9.08 -18.09 23.55
C LYS A 344 -8.47 -17.89 22.16
N ALA A 345 -8.91 -16.84 21.49
CA ALA A 345 -8.27 -16.38 20.26
C ALA A 345 -6.91 -15.74 20.62
N VAL A 346 -5.84 -16.25 20.01
CA VAL A 346 -4.46 -15.83 20.24
C VAL A 346 -3.81 -15.49 18.91
N PHE A 347 -3.26 -14.28 18.83
CA PHE A 347 -2.41 -13.83 17.75
C PHE A 347 -0.95 -14.15 18.08
N PHE A 348 -0.19 -14.60 17.08
CA PHE A 348 1.25 -14.73 17.14
C PHE A 348 1.90 -13.75 16.17
N SER A 349 2.84 -12.94 16.65
CA SER A 349 3.65 -12.09 15.77
C SER A 349 4.52 -12.96 14.86
N LYS A 350 4.41 -12.77 13.54
CA LYS A 350 5.25 -13.44 12.53
C LYS A 350 6.72 -12.99 12.62
N GLU A 351 6.98 -11.81 13.19
CA GLU A 351 8.34 -11.33 13.43
C GLU A 351 8.98 -11.89 14.69
N THR A 352 8.22 -12.03 15.79
CA THR A 352 8.82 -12.32 17.11
C THR A 352 8.38 -13.65 17.71
N GLY A 353 7.31 -14.27 17.21
CA GLY A 353 6.66 -15.44 17.81
C GLY A 353 5.88 -15.12 19.09
N LYS A 354 5.82 -13.84 19.49
CA LYS A 354 5.12 -13.43 20.72
C LYS A 354 3.62 -13.70 20.59
N ALA A 355 3.08 -14.44 21.54
CA ALA A 355 1.64 -14.69 21.70
C ALA A 355 0.94 -13.49 22.37
N ILE A 356 -0.19 -13.07 21.81
CA ILE A 356 -1.00 -11.95 22.31
C ILE A 356 -2.48 -12.35 22.23
N PRO A 357 -3.23 -12.33 23.34
CA PRO A 357 -4.67 -12.56 23.31
C PRO A 357 -5.39 -11.51 22.46
N ILE A 358 -6.31 -11.96 21.61
CA ILE A 358 -7.09 -11.06 20.75
C ILE A 358 -8.36 -10.63 21.51
N PRO A 359 -8.63 -9.32 21.66
CA PRO A 359 -9.90 -8.87 22.18
C PRO A 359 -10.99 -9.13 21.16
N LEU A 360 -11.92 -10.03 21.47
CA LEU A 360 -13.06 -10.32 20.58
C LEU A 360 -14.13 -9.23 20.69
N VAL A 361 -14.91 -9.06 19.62
CA VAL A 361 -16.07 -8.16 19.62
C VAL A 361 -17.03 -8.59 20.71
N SER A 362 -17.40 -7.66 21.60
CA SER A 362 -18.36 -7.91 22.68
C SER A 362 -19.81 -7.70 22.22
N ASP A 363 -20.77 -8.42 22.81
CA ASP A 363 -22.22 -8.23 22.60
C ASP A 363 -22.80 -6.95 23.23
N LYS A 364 -21.94 -6.05 23.70
CA LYS A 364 -22.36 -4.79 24.31
C LYS A 364 -23.15 -3.93 23.31
N PRO A 365 -24.07 -3.09 23.83
CA PRO A 365 -24.99 -2.30 23.01
C PRO A 365 -24.32 -1.50 21.88
N TYR A 366 -23.14 -0.94 22.12
CA TYR A 366 -22.41 -0.16 21.11
C TYR A 366 -21.95 -0.98 19.88
N HIS A 367 -21.83 -2.30 19.98
CA HIS A 367 -21.56 -3.18 18.83
C HIS A 367 -22.83 -3.81 18.24
N THR A 368 -23.89 -3.96 19.03
CA THR A 368 -25.13 -4.63 18.61
C THR A 368 -26.26 -3.66 18.26
N PHE A 369 -26.04 -2.35 18.40
CA PHE A 369 -27.05 -1.33 18.15
C PHE A 369 -27.55 -1.35 16.70
N LYS A 370 -28.84 -1.68 16.53
CA LYS A 370 -29.48 -1.83 15.21
C LYS A 370 -29.34 -0.60 14.32
N GLY A 371 -29.32 0.60 14.90
CA GLY A 371 -29.14 1.87 14.17
C GLY A 371 -27.77 2.00 13.50
N HIS A 372 -26.76 1.27 13.98
CA HIS A 372 -25.37 1.34 13.52
C HIS A 372 -24.94 0.14 12.67
N LYS A 373 -25.85 -0.78 12.33
CA LYS A 373 -25.54 -2.01 11.58
C LYS A 373 -24.83 -1.79 10.22
N ASN A 374 -24.93 -0.59 9.66
CA ASN A 374 -24.31 -0.23 8.38
C ASN A 374 -22.92 0.39 8.55
N LEU A 375 -22.47 0.70 9.77
CA LEU A 375 -21.12 1.20 10.00
C LEU A 375 -20.10 0.08 9.77
N SER A 376 -18.96 0.45 9.19
CA SER A 376 -17.73 -0.35 9.21
C SER A 376 -17.03 -0.20 10.56
N CYS A 377 -16.13 -1.11 10.91
CA CYS A 377 -15.31 -0.97 12.12
C CYS A 377 -14.46 0.31 12.06
N GLN A 378 -13.91 0.61 10.88
CA GLN A 378 -13.12 1.79 10.60
C GLN A 378 -13.89 3.09 10.83
N ALA A 379 -15.19 3.13 10.52
CA ALA A 379 -16.01 4.31 10.75
C ALA A 379 -16.06 4.70 12.24
N CYS A 380 -16.01 3.72 13.14
CA CYS A 380 -16.01 3.93 14.58
C CYS A 380 -14.61 4.11 15.16
N HIS A 381 -13.63 3.33 14.69
CA HIS A 381 -12.33 3.18 15.35
C HIS A 381 -11.19 3.98 14.73
N SER A 382 -11.34 4.57 13.54
CA SER A 382 -10.30 5.41 12.94
C SER A 382 -10.27 6.78 13.61
N ALA A 383 -9.17 7.14 14.27
CA ALA A 383 -9.08 8.40 15.00
C ALA A 383 -8.83 9.61 14.08
N TRP A 384 -8.03 9.44 13.04
CA TRP A 384 -7.65 10.53 12.13
C TRP A 384 -7.25 9.95 10.76
N ALA A 385 -7.29 10.76 9.70
CA ALA A 385 -6.79 10.38 8.39
C ALA A 385 -5.91 11.49 7.80
N PRO A 386 -4.78 11.16 7.14
CA PRO A 386 -4.07 12.13 6.31
C PRO A 386 -4.95 12.49 5.11
N GLN A 387 -5.07 13.77 4.78
CA GLN A 387 -5.92 14.21 3.67
C GLN A 387 -5.23 15.30 2.86
N CYS A 388 -5.16 15.10 1.55
CA CYS A 388 -4.55 16.04 0.60
C CYS A 388 -5.60 16.59 -0.34
N TYR A 389 -5.92 17.87 -0.19
CA TYR A 389 -6.96 18.52 -0.97
C TYR A 389 -6.35 19.27 -2.15
N GLY A 390 -7.00 19.13 -3.32
CA GLY A 390 -6.70 19.88 -4.55
C GLY A 390 -5.28 19.70 -5.07
N CYS A 391 -5.00 18.60 -5.75
CA CYS A 391 -3.76 18.36 -6.49
C CYS A 391 -3.73 19.17 -7.80
N HIS A 392 -2.84 20.14 -7.88
CA HIS A 392 -2.54 20.93 -9.08
C HIS A 392 -1.41 20.26 -9.85
N ILE A 393 -1.67 19.92 -11.10
CA ILE A 393 -0.70 19.27 -11.98
C ILE A 393 -0.48 20.15 -13.18
N VAL A 394 0.77 20.57 -13.36
CA VAL A 394 1.15 21.37 -14.52
C VAL A 394 2.08 20.57 -15.40
N ASN A 395 1.71 20.44 -16.68
CA ASN A 395 2.51 19.77 -17.69
C ASN A 395 3.10 20.81 -18.65
N PHE A 396 4.43 20.77 -18.82
CA PHE A 396 5.16 21.59 -19.78
C PHE A 396 5.83 20.71 -20.84
N GLU A 397 5.33 20.75 -22.07
CA GLU A 397 5.84 19.92 -23.17
C GLU A 397 7.26 20.27 -23.60
N GLY A 398 7.68 21.52 -23.42
CA GLY A 398 9.02 21.99 -23.75
C GLY A 398 10.13 21.50 -22.80
N LEU A 399 9.76 20.96 -21.64
CA LEU A 399 10.71 20.53 -20.61
C LEU A 399 10.92 19.01 -20.62
N LYS A 400 12.08 18.56 -20.12
CA LYS A 400 12.39 17.13 -19.96
C LYS A 400 12.31 16.70 -18.51
N GLN A 401 11.85 15.47 -18.29
CA GLN A 401 11.82 14.81 -16.97
C GLN A 401 12.24 13.35 -17.13
N LEU A 402 12.80 12.75 -16.08
CA LEU A 402 13.11 11.33 -16.05
C LEU A 402 11.84 10.50 -16.25
N ASN A 403 11.89 9.60 -17.22
CA ASN A 403 10.91 8.52 -17.39
C ASN A 403 11.43 7.28 -16.68
N TRP A 404 10.71 6.75 -15.70
CA TRP A 404 11.15 5.61 -14.87
C TRP A 404 11.13 4.28 -15.61
N ILE A 405 10.24 4.11 -16.58
CA ILE A 405 10.15 2.89 -17.38
C ILE A 405 11.30 2.82 -18.39
N LYS A 406 11.49 3.90 -19.15
CA LYS A 406 12.54 4.02 -20.19
C LYS A 406 13.92 4.37 -19.61
N TYR A 407 13.97 4.77 -18.35
CA TYR A 407 15.13 5.28 -17.62
C TYR A 407 16.00 6.29 -18.39
N LYS A 408 15.33 7.29 -18.97
CA LYS A 408 15.99 8.41 -19.65
C LYS A 408 15.13 9.65 -19.55
N GLY A 409 15.74 10.83 -19.74
CA GLY A 409 15.00 12.07 -19.87
C GLY A 409 14.13 12.07 -21.14
N THR A 410 12.81 12.26 -20.98
CA THR A 410 11.86 12.43 -22.10
C THR A 410 11.10 13.74 -21.99
N GLU A 411 10.66 14.30 -23.12
CA GLU A 411 9.87 15.55 -23.20
C GLU A 411 8.54 15.45 -22.43
N GLY A 412 8.02 16.58 -21.93
CA GLY A 412 6.79 16.68 -21.14
C GLY A 412 7.00 16.59 -19.64
N ALA A 413 7.55 17.62 -18.99
CA ALA A 413 7.72 17.59 -17.53
C ALA A 413 6.38 17.84 -16.81
N TYR A 414 6.20 17.21 -15.66
CA TYR A 414 5.06 17.40 -14.77
C TYR A 414 5.53 17.93 -13.42
N PHE A 415 4.77 18.87 -12.88
CA PHE A 415 4.96 19.42 -11.55
C PHE A 415 3.66 19.25 -10.76
N GLU A 416 3.78 18.78 -9.53
CA GLU A 416 2.66 18.51 -8.63
C GLU A 416 2.72 19.45 -7.43
N LEU A 417 1.61 20.10 -7.15
CA LEU A 417 1.39 20.92 -5.96
C LEU A 417 0.05 20.51 -5.36
N ASN A 418 -0.18 20.76 -4.08
CA ASN A 418 -1.52 20.62 -3.50
C ASN A 418 -2.00 21.94 -2.90
N SER A 419 -3.31 22.14 -2.84
CA SER A 419 -3.89 23.33 -2.21
C SER A 419 -3.61 23.36 -0.72
N TYR A 420 -3.83 22.24 -0.03
CA TYR A 420 -3.50 22.08 1.38
C TYR A 420 -3.56 20.61 1.80
N VAL A 421 -2.78 20.27 2.83
CA VAL A 421 -2.84 18.98 3.52
C VAL A 421 -3.34 19.16 4.96
N ARG A 422 -4.07 18.17 5.48
CA ARG A 422 -4.49 18.12 6.89
C ARG A 422 -4.45 16.71 7.47
N PHE A 423 -4.44 16.62 8.79
CA PHE A 423 -4.83 15.41 9.51
C PHE A 423 -6.08 15.75 10.33
N GLU A 424 -7.20 15.12 10.01
CA GLU A 424 -8.48 15.41 10.68
C GLU A 424 -9.30 14.12 10.79
N THR A 425 -10.34 14.14 11.63
CA THR A 425 -11.25 13.01 11.75
C THR A 425 -11.95 12.77 10.42
N PRO A 426 -11.83 11.60 9.77
CA PRO A 426 -12.29 11.41 8.40
C PRO A 426 -13.80 11.59 8.25
N GLN A 427 -14.19 12.08 7.09
CA GLN A 427 -15.60 12.13 6.68
C GLN A 427 -16.12 10.71 6.49
N LEU A 428 -17.42 10.51 6.57
CA LEU A 428 -18.04 9.22 6.35
C LEU A 428 -18.92 9.26 5.09
N ALA A 429 -18.88 8.17 4.34
CA ALA A 429 -19.77 7.94 3.20
C ALA A 429 -20.05 6.45 3.05
N PHE A 430 -20.99 6.07 2.19
CA PHE A 430 -21.14 4.67 1.82
C PHE A 430 -19.99 4.25 0.92
N GLY A 431 -19.37 3.12 1.24
CA GLY A 431 -18.38 2.47 0.41
C GLY A 431 -18.95 1.39 -0.50
N PRO A 432 -18.08 0.73 -1.30
CA PRO A 432 -18.49 -0.18 -2.36
C PRO A 432 -19.31 -1.40 -1.89
N HIS A 433 -19.16 -1.79 -0.62
CA HIS A 433 -19.88 -2.92 -0.02
C HIS A 433 -21.12 -2.49 0.78
N GLY A 434 -21.61 -1.27 0.59
CA GLY A 434 -22.81 -0.76 1.24
C GLY A 434 -22.65 -0.44 2.73
N LYS A 435 -21.41 -0.47 3.25
CA LYS A 435 -21.07 -0.03 4.60
C LYS A 435 -20.63 1.43 4.61
N VAL A 436 -20.98 2.14 5.67
CA VAL A 436 -20.51 3.49 5.95
C VAL A 436 -19.06 3.40 6.46
N MET A 437 -18.14 4.10 5.82
CA MET A 437 -16.72 4.02 6.13
C MET A 437 -16.01 5.38 5.93
N PRO A 438 -14.81 5.54 6.50
CA PRO A 438 -13.97 6.72 6.27
C PRO A 438 -13.74 6.98 4.79
N VAL A 439 -13.77 8.25 4.42
CA VAL A 439 -13.40 8.74 3.10
C VAL A 439 -12.37 9.85 3.18
N GLU A 440 -11.57 9.94 2.14
CA GLU A 440 -10.56 10.96 1.92
C GLU A 440 -10.64 11.51 0.49
N PRO A 441 -9.99 12.64 0.20
CA PRO A 441 -9.74 13.05 -1.17
C PRO A 441 -9.02 11.94 -1.94
N GLY A 442 -9.70 11.33 -2.92
CA GLY A 442 -9.13 10.23 -3.70
C GLY A 442 -8.18 10.74 -4.77
N CYS A 443 -8.65 11.71 -5.56
CA CYS A 443 -7.95 12.39 -6.65
C CYS A 443 -8.74 13.68 -6.96
N GLN A 444 -8.36 14.80 -6.35
CA GLN A 444 -8.98 16.11 -6.58
C GLN A 444 -8.06 16.95 -7.46
N ASP A 445 -8.22 16.85 -8.76
CA ASP A 445 -7.19 17.24 -9.70
C ASP A 445 -7.53 18.48 -10.52
N PHE A 446 -6.53 19.35 -10.63
CA PHE A 446 -6.51 20.54 -11.45
C PHE A 446 -5.32 20.43 -12.41
N ILE A 447 -5.56 19.86 -13.58
CA ILE A 447 -4.50 19.56 -14.55
C ILE A 447 -4.45 20.69 -15.58
N THR A 448 -3.29 21.31 -15.78
CA THR A 448 -3.05 22.33 -16.81
C THR A 448 -1.94 21.86 -17.73
N ILE A 449 -2.16 21.95 -19.05
CA ILE A 449 -1.20 21.52 -20.06
C ILE A 449 -0.75 22.73 -20.87
N PHE A 450 0.56 22.88 -21.00
CA PHE A 450 1.24 23.88 -21.82
C PHE A 450 2.04 23.20 -22.93
N ASP A 451 2.06 23.80 -24.11
CA ASP A 451 2.83 23.31 -25.25
C ASP A 451 4.35 23.58 -25.12
N LYS A 452 5.10 23.33 -26.21
CA LYS A 452 6.56 23.49 -26.22
C LYS A 452 7.01 24.96 -26.15
N ASP A 453 6.13 25.89 -26.50
CA ASP A 453 6.36 27.33 -26.42
C ASP A 453 5.79 27.93 -25.13
N PHE A 454 5.41 27.08 -24.15
CA PHE A 454 4.80 27.47 -22.89
C PHE A 454 3.44 28.18 -23.05
N LYS A 455 2.72 27.93 -24.15
CA LYS A 455 1.35 28.44 -24.35
C LYS A 455 0.34 27.47 -23.77
N PHE A 456 -0.69 28.03 -23.14
CA PHE A 456 -1.79 27.24 -22.59
C PHE A 456 -2.50 26.45 -23.69
N VAL A 457 -2.72 25.16 -23.44
CA VAL A 457 -3.43 24.25 -24.36
C VAL A 457 -4.82 23.93 -23.82
N LYS A 458 -4.88 23.38 -22.61
CA LYS A 458 -6.14 23.00 -21.96
C LYS A 458 -5.97 22.82 -20.46
N SER A 459 -7.09 22.85 -19.76
CA SER A 459 -7.19 22.42 -18.37
C SER A 459 -8.23 21.30 -18.21
N ILE A 460 -8.04 20.46 -17.20
CA ILE A 460 -8.95 19.40 -16.78
C ILE A 460 -9.16 19.56 -15.29
N ARG A 461 -10.41 19.50 -14.84
CA ARG A 461 -10.78 19.56 -13.42
C ARG A 461 -11.65 18.36 -13.07
N GLY A 462 -11.26 17.61 -12.05
CA GLY A 462 -12.00 16.47 -11.56
C GLY A 462 -11.89 16.35 -10.04
N LEU A 463 -13.02 16.35 -9.34
CA LEU A 463 -13.04 16.19 -7.88
C LEU A 463 -13.59 14.82 -7.52
N SER A 464 -12.73 13.96 -6.97
CA SER A 464 -13.12 12.63 -6.54
C SER A 464 -12.72 12.32 -5.11
N VAL A 465 -13.56 11.49 -4.48
CA VAL A 465 -13.44 11.02 -3.12
C VAL A 465 -13.25 9.51 -3.15
N ALA A 466 -12.40 9.00 -2.27
CA ALA A 466 -12.15 7.57 -2.13
C ALA A 466 -12.43 7.12 -0.70
N THR A 467 -12.92 5.89 -0.57
CA THR A 467 -13.00 5.20 0.72
C THR A 467 -11.63 4.71 1.14
N ILE A 468 -11.31 4.80 2.43
CA ILE A 468 -9.99 4.43 2.96
C ILE A 468 -10.10 3.67 4.29
N ASP A 469 -9.13 2.79 4.53
CA ASP A 469 -8.70 2.42 5.88
C ASP A 469 -7.44 3.24 6.23
N PRO A 470 -7.55 4.25 7.11
CA PRO A 470 -6.44 5.16 7.37
C PRO A 470 -5.34 4.53 8.21
N HIS A 471 -5.49 3.30 8.71
CA HIS A 471 -4.54 2.64 9.60
C HIS A 471 -4.25 3.49 10.85
N THR A 472 -5.30 4.02 11.47
CA THR A 472 -5.22 4.83 12.70
C THR A 472 -6.20 4.33 13.76
N THR A 473 -6.44 3.03 13.75
CA THR A 473 -7.39 2.35 14.63
C THR A 473 -7.05 2.59 16.09
N GLN A 474 -8.02 3.00 16.89
CA GLN A 474 -7.89 3.18 18.34
C GLN A 474 -8.86 2.29 19.11
N LEU A 475 -8.53 2.04 20.38
CA LEU A 475 -9.44 1.35 21.31
C LEU A 475 -10.72 2.15 21.55
N GLN A 476 -10.58 3.47 21.68
CA GLN A 476 -11.70 4.37 21.87
C GLN A 476 -12.31 4.69 20.51
N SER A 477 -13.63 4.49 20.39
CA SER A 477 -14.37 4.90 19.21
C SER A 477 -14.63 6.41 19.19
N ARG A 478 -15.01 6.92 18.02
CA ARG A 478 -15.55 8.27 17.84
C ARG A 478 -16.75 8.53 18.77
N SER A 479 -16.93 9.78 19.18
CA SER A 479 -18.06 10.17 20.03
C SER A 479 -19.37 10.26 19.24
N CYS A 480 -20.50 10.25 19.95
CA CYS A 480 -21.82 10.42 19.32
C CYS A 480 -21.94 11.77 18.61
N GLU A 481 -21.44 12.85 19.23
CA GLU A 481 -21.45 14.21 18.69
C GLU A 481 -20.64 14.31 17.40
N ASP A 482 -19.49 13.65 17.35
CA ASP A 482 -18.63 13.67 16.18
C ASP A 482 -19.26 12.96 14.96
N CYS A 483 -20.15 11.99 15.17
CA CYS A 483 -20.90 11.36 14.08
C CYS A 483 -22.23 12.06 13.76
N HIS A 484 -22.95 12.53 14.78
CA HIS A 484 -24.33 13.01 14.64
C HIS A 484 -24.49 14.53 14.58
N HIS A 485 -23.46 15.30 14.91
CA HIS A 485 -23.48 16.77 14.90
C HIS A 485 -22.38 17.41 14.08
N ASN A 486 -21.26 16.72 13.84
CA ASN A 486 -20.17 17.26 13.06
C ASN A 486 -20.53 17.32 11.55
N PRO A 487 -20.65 18.51 10.95
CA PRO A 487 -21.00 18.64 9.53
C PRO A 487 -19.99 17.96 8.59
N ARG A 488 -18.72 17.99 8.97
CA ARG A 488 -17.63 17.37 8.24
C ARG A 488 -17.81 15.86 8.14
N THR A 489 -18.12 15.21 9.26
CA THR A 489 -18.35 13.76 9.30
C THR A 489 -19.51 13.34 8.40
N MET A 490 -20.57 14.16 8.35
CA MET A 490 -21.73 13.96 7.48
C MET A 490 -21.48 14.33 6.02
N GLY A 491 -20.31 14.90 5.70
CA GLY A 491 -19.88 15.20 4.33
C GLY A 491 -20.19 16.60 3.83
N PHE A 492 -20.72 17.51 4.66
CA PHE A 492 -20.93 18.90 4.26
C PHE A 492 -19.60 19.69 4.13
N GLY A 493 -18.52 19.16 4.72
CA GLY A 493 -17.25 19.85 4.86
C GLY A 493 -17.17 20.67 6.14
N THR A 494 -16.10 21.45 6.27
CA THR A 494 -15.83 22.29 7.42
C THR A 494 -16.70 23.54 7.36
N GLY A 495 -17.50 23.79 8.40
CA GLY A 495 -18.39 24.93 8.44
C GLY A 495 -19.42 24.87 9.55
N ASN A 496 -20.37 25.81 9.50
CA ASN A 496 -21.49 25.87 10.43
C ASN A 496 -22.72 25.24 9.80
N LEU A 497 -23.30 24.24 10.47
CA LEU A 497 -24.52 23.56 10.03
C LEU A 497 -25.67 23.85 10.99
N SER A 498 -26.79 24.28 10.41
CA SER A 498 -28.06 24.43 11.12
C SER A 498 -29.12 23.54 10.48
N PHE A 499 -30.04 23.04 11.30
CA PHE A 499 -31.11 22.15 10.88
C PHE A 499 -32.44 22.62 11.47
N ASN A 500 -33.45 22.73 10.62
CA ASN A 500 -34.81 22.97 11.07
C ASN A 500 -35.54 21.62 11.23
N PRO A 501 -35.90 21.20 12.45
CA PRO A 501 -36.49 19.88 12.69
C PRO A 501 -37.92 19.73 12.15
N TYR A 502 -38.63 20.84 11.91
CA TYR A 502 -40.00 20.84 11.39
C TYR A 502 -40.03 20.77 9.86
N THR A 503 -39.18 21.55 9.19
CA THR A 503 -39.08 21.54 7.71
C THR A 503 -38.11 20.50 7.18
N LYS A 504 -37.27 19.91 8.05
CA LYS A 504 -36.19 18.98 7.72
C LYS A 504 -35.14 19.58 6.77
N GLN A 505 -35.01 20.90 6.79
CA GLN A 505 -34.05 21.62 5.94
C GLN A 505 -32.73 21.83 6.68
N PHE A 506 -31.63 21.66 5.94
CA PHE A 506 -30.31 22.05 6.41
C PHE A 506 -29.99 23.42 5.83
N LYS A 507 -29.21 24.20 6.58
CA LYS A 507 -28.52 25.38 6.07
C LYS A 507 -27.07 25.27 6.52
N PHE A 508 -26.17 25.22 5.54
CA PHE A 508 -24.73 25.08 5.75
C PHE A 508 -24.02 26.35 5.30
N LEU A 509 -23.05 26.79 6.11
CA LEU A 509 -22.15 27.89 5.78
C LEU A 509 -20.71 27.37 5.86
N PRO A 510 -20.02 27.16 4.73
CA PRO A 510 -18.65 26.67 4.74
C PRO A 510 -17.71 27.69 5.39
N THR A 511 -16.66 27.20 6.04
CA THR A 511 -15.59 28.05 6.58
C THR A 511 -14.75 28.68 5.47
N PHE A 512 -14.65 28.01 4.32
CA PHE A 512 -13.81 28.42 3.20
C PHE A 512 -14.64 28.80 1.97
N ASP A 513 -14.39 30.00 1.43
CA ASP A 513 -15.00 30.45 0.18
C ASP A 513 -14.22 29.92 -1.03
N SER A 514 -14.65 28.76 -1.51
CA SER A 514 -14.03 28.09 -2.66
C SER A 514 -14.08 28.92 -3.94
N LYS A 515 -15.17 29.67 -4.15
CA LYS A 515 -15.35 30.46 -5.37
C LYS A 515 -14.41 31.66 -5.39
N ALA A 516 -14.32 32.39 -4.28
CA ALA A 516 -13.40 33.52 -4.13
C ALA A 516 -11.93 33.08 -4.27
N SER A 517 -11.60 31.85 -3.86
CA SER A 517 -10.23 31.29 -3.99
C SER A 517 -9.87 30.79 -5.40
N GLY A 518 -10.82 30.74 -6.34
CA GLY A 518 -10.60 30.17 -7.66
C GLY A 518 -10.56 28.63 -7.71
N LEU A 519 -10.83 27.95 -6.60
CA LEU A 519 -10.90 26.47 -6.53
C LEU A 519 -12.24 25.91 -7.03
N GLY A 520 -13.17 26.78 -7.41
CA GLY A 520 -14.47 26.53 -8.03
C GLY A 520 -15.64 26.59 -7.04
N ASP A 521 -16.84 26.20 -7.46
CA ASP A 521 -18.08 26.51 -6.72
C ASP A 521 -18.32 25.68 -5.45
N VAL A 522 -17.53 24.63 -5.22
CA VAL A 522 -17.72 23.68 -4.12
C VAL A 522 -16.43 23.60 -3.30
N PRO A 523 -16.47 23.80 -1.96
CA PRO A 523 -15.33 23.52 -1.09
C PRO A 523 -14.77 22.12 -1.31
N LEU A 524 -13.44 21.99 -1.32
CA LEU A 524 -12.80 20.71 -1.60
C LEU A 524 -13.13 19.62 -0.57
N ASP A 525 -13.56 19.99 0.63
CA ASP A 525 -14.00 19.07 1.68
C ASP A 525 -15.53 18.87 1.73
N MET A 526 -16.31 19.46 0.82
CA MET A 526 -17.74 19.19 0.70
C MET A 526 -17.99 18.05 -0.28
N ILE A 527 -18.54 16.93 0.20
CA ILE A 527 -18.96 15.78 -0.61
C ILE A 527 -20.47 15.74 -0.83
N VAL A 528 -21.25 16.42 0.01
CA VAL A 528 -22.72 16.56 -0.11
C VAL A 528 -23.17 17.97 0.30
N ASN A 529 -24.17 18.52 -0.40
CA ASN A 529 -24.76 19.81 -0.04
C ASN A 529 -25.97 19.69 0.90
N GLU A 530 -26.52 20.83 1.33
CA GLU A 530 -27.68 20.93 2.23
C GLU A 530 -28.96 20.27 1.70
N HIS A 531 -29.05 20.06 0.39
CA HIS A 531 -30.14 19.38 -0.28
C HIS A 531 -29.96 17.86 -0.34
N GLY A 532 -28.79 17.34 0.08
CA GLY A 532 -28.46 15.92 0.01
C GLY A 532 -27.99 15.48 -1.37
N GLU A 533 -27.53 16.42 -2.19
CA GLU A 533 -26.97 16.17 -3.51
C GLU A 533 -25.46 15.97 -3.40
N GLN A 534 -24.95 14.95 -4.09
CA GLN A 534 -23.54 14.61 -4.08
C GLN A 534 -22.74 15.62 -4.92
N MET A 535 -21.68 16.18 -4.33
CA MET A 535 -20.90 17.27 -4.95
C MET A 535 -19.58 16.81 -5.57
N GLN A 536 -19.11 15.60 -5.24
CA GLN A 536 -17.86 15.02 -5.76
C GLN A 536 -18.09 13.59 -6.23
N SER A 537 -17.28 13.12 -7.17
CA SER A 537 -17.44 11.78 -7.73
C SER A 537 -16.89 10.70 -6.78
N PHE A 538 -17.49 9.51 -6.85
CA PHE A 538 -17.01 8.29 -6.21
C PHE A 538 -16.67 7.29 -7.31
N PRO A 539 -15.40 7.20 -7.75
CA PRO A 539 -15.04 6.43 -8.93
C PRO A 539 -15.16 4.90 -8.75
N ILE A 540 -15.22 4.43 -7.50
CA ILE A 540 -15.47 3.01 -7.19
C ILE A 540 -16.98 2.80 -7.04
N LYS A 541 -17.52 1.90 -7.87
CA LYS A 541 -18.95 1.54 -7.87
C LYS A 541 -19.44 1.16 -6.47
N GLY A 542 -20.61 1.70 -6.11
CA GLY A 542 -21.24 1.51 -4.79
C GLY A 542 -20.84 2.59 -3.78
N GLY A 543 -19.73 3.29 -4.00
CA GLY A 543 -19.35 4.47 -3.22
C GLY A 543 -20.32 5.63 -3.49
N ARG A 544 -20.77 6.32 -2.43
CA ARG A 544 -21.58 7.54 -2.54
C ARG A 544 -21.65 8.31 -1.23
N ALA A 545 -21.95 9.61 -1.33
CA ALA A 545 -22.31 10.41 -0.18
C ALA A 545 -23.68 10.01 0.41
N PHE A 546 -23.98 10.52 1.61
CA PHE A 546 -25.31 10.39 2.21
C PHE A 546 -26.34 11.18 1.41
N ASN A 547 -27.55 10.64 1.27
CA ASN A 547 -28.67 11.39 0.71
C ASN A 547 -29.41 12.20 1.78
N LYS A 548 -30.37 13.02 1.36
CA LYS A 548 -31.14 13.89 2.27
C LYS A 548 -31.79 13.15 3.43
N ASP A 549 -32.45 12.02 3.16
CA ASP A 549 -33.18 11.27 4.18
C ASP A 549 -32.25 10.63 5.22
N GLU A 550 -31.09 10.16 4.77
CA GLU A 550 -30.03 9.63 5.62
C GLU A 550 -29.45 10.73 6.51
N LEU A 551 -29.12 11.90 5.95
CA LEU A 551 -28.64 13.06 6.70
C LEU A 551 -29.65 13.51 7.76
N VAL A 552 -30.94 13.58 7.40
CA VAL A 552 -32.02 13.90 8.35
C VAL A 552 -32.08 12.86 9.47
N LYS A 553 -31.98 11.57 9.17
CA LYS A 553 -31.98 10.51 10.20
C LYS A 553 -30.79 10.65 11.14
N ILE A 554 -29.60 10.91 10.61
CA ILE A 554 -28.37 11.09 11.40
C ILE A 554 -28.52 12.30 12.33
N TYR A 555 -28.94 13.46 11.80
CA TYR A 555 -29.01 14.71 12.57
C TYR A 555 -30.16 14.73 13.58
N LYS A 556 -31.27 14.02 13.32
CA LYS A 556 -32.34 13.82 14.30
C LYS A 556 -31.81 13.22 15.60
N VAL A 557 -30.97 12.20 15.49
CA VAL A 557 -30.32 11.58 16.66
C VAL A 557 -29.41 12.60 17.34
N GLY A 558 -28.66 13.38 16.55
CA GLY A 558 -27.80 14.45 17.06
C GLY A 558 -28.50 15.38 18.04
N GLN A 559 -29.71 15.85 17.74
CA GLN A 559 -30.46 16.73 18.66
C GLN A 559 -30.69 16.12 20.06
N CYS A 560 -30.62 14.79 20.19
CA CYS A 560 -30.77 14.08 21.44
C CYS A 560 -29.41 13.72 22.10
N VAL A 561 -28.32 13.52 21.33
CA VAL A 561 -27.06 12.97 21.89
C VAL A 561 -26.40 13.86 22.94
N VAL A 562 -26.68 15.17 22.92
CA VAL A 562 -26.15 16.12 23.91
C VAL A 562 -26.55 15.72 25.33
N CYS A 563 -27.79 15.24 25.50
CA CYS A 563 -28.37 14.81 26.78
C CYS A 563 -28.41 13.28 26.95
N HIS A 564 -28.45 12.52 25.84
CA HIS A 564 -28.61 11.07 25.82
C HIS A 564 -27.36 10.41 25.22
N ARG A 565 -26.34 10.20 26.06
CA ARG A 565 -25.01 9.72 25.62
C ARG A 565 -24.80 8.21 25.74
N SER A 566 -25.80 7.48 26.22
CA SER A 566 -25.73 6.02 26.40
C SER A 566 -26.55 5.30 25.34
N TYR A 567 -26.00 4.20 24.81
CA TYR A 567 -26.70 3.32 23.88
C TYR A 567 -27.94 2.65 24.49
N ASP A 568 -27.96 2.49 25.82
CA ASP A 568 -29.08 1.89 26.56
C ASP A 568 -30.15 2.90 26.97
N ASP A 569 -30.02 4.16 26.55
CA ASP A 569 -31.00 5.18 26.89
C ASP A 569 -32.39 4.80 26.35
N PRO A 570 -33.45 4.81 27.18
CA PRO A 570 -34.80 4.43 26.78
C PRO A 570 -35.32 5.20 25.55
N ILE A 571 -34.82 6.41 25.27
CA ILE A 571 -35.25 7.16 24.09
C ILE A 571 -34.98 6.40 22.78
N TYR A 572 -33.98 5.52 22.75
CA TYR A 572 -33.57 4.80 21.55
C TYR A 572 -34.39 3.52 21.30
N SER A 573 -35.13 3.03 22.30
CA SER A 573 -36.00 1.85 22.16
C SER A 573 -37.12 2.06 21.13
N ASN A 574 -37.73 3.26 21.12
CA ASN A 574 -38.67 3.71 20.11
C ASN A 574 -38.37 5.17 19.73
N PHE A 575 -37.25 5.35 19.03
CA PHE A 575 -36.74 6.68 18.69
C PHE A 575 -37.76 7.54 17.95
N SER A 576 -38.57 6.97 17.06
CA SER A 576 -39.63 7.70 16.35
C SER A 576 -40.66 8.31 17.31
N LYS A 577 -41.09 7.57 18.33
CA LYS A 577 -42.01 8.05 19.37
C LYS A 577 -41.32 9.11 20.24
N SER A 578 -40.11 8.84 20.70
CA SER A 578 -39.32 9.76 21.53
C SER A 578 -39.10 11.10 20.83
N TYR A 579 -38.69 11.06 19.56
CA TYR A 579 -38.46 12.26 18.75
C TYR A 579 -39.76 13.05 18.51
N LYS A 580 -40.90 12.37 18.33
CA LYS A 580 -42.20 13.06 18.25
C LYS A 580 -42.51 13.82 19.54
N LEU A 581 -42.31 13.21 20.70
CA LEU A 581 -42.51 13.88 21.99
C LEU A 581 -41.54 15.05 22.21
N PHE A 582 -40.29 14.94 21.72
CA PHE A 582 -39.32 16.03 21.71
C PHE A 582 -39.83 17.24 20.91
N LEU A 583 -40.33 17.02 19.69
CA LEU A 583 -40.90 18.09 18.87
C LEU A 583 -42.18 18.71 19.45
N GLU A 584 -42.93 17.95 20.26
CA GLU A 584 -44.11 18.44 20.97
C GLU A 584 -43.76 19.14 22.31
N HIS A 585 -42.47 19.29 22.64
CA HIS A 585 -41.98 19.81 23.92
C HIS A 585 -42.48 19.01 25.14
N LYS A 586 -42.80 17.73 24.95
CA LYS A 586 -43.32 16.81 25.98
C LYS A 586 -42.24 15.94 26.64
N THR A 587 -40.98 16.13 26.27
CA THR A 587 -39.84 15.48 26.90
C THR A 587 -38.90 16.55 27.43
N HIS A 588 -38.59 16.50 28.72
CA HIS A 588 -37.57 17.36 29.29
C HIS A 588 -36.20 16.81 28.89
N CYS A 589 -35.41 17.58 28.14
CA CYS A 589 -33.97 17.35 28.13
C CYS A 589 -33.50 17.56 29.56
N ASN A 590 -32.88 16.55 30.16
CA ASN A 590 -32.37 16.62 31.52
C ASN A 590 -31.35 17.78 31.59
N THR A 591 -31.78 18.95 32.08
CA THR A 591 -30.89 19.97 32.59
C THR A 591 -30.43 19.50 33.97
N LYS A 592 -29.47 18.57 33.98
CA LYS A 592 -28.65 18.31 35.17
C LYS A 592 -27.26 18.82 34.90
#